data_AF-A0A8H7P6G8-F1
#
_entry.id   AF-A0A8H7P6G8-F1
#
_cell.length_a   1.000
_cell.length_b   1.000
_cell.length_c   1.000
_cell.angle_alpha   90.00
_cell.angle_beta   90.00
_cell.angle_gamma   90.00
#
_symmetry.space_group_name_H-M   'P 1'
#
loop_
_entity.id
_entity.type
_entity.pdbx_description
1 polymer ?
#
loop_
_entity_poly.entity_id
_entity_poly.type
_entity_poly.pdbx_seq_one_letter_code
_entity_poly.pdbx_strand_id
1 'polypeptide(L)'
;MAWDEEKRVYHYPCPCGDRFEITRKQLKNYEDVATCPSCSLVIRVIYDPLDYEDEPSDDEDESQAASDDAGEDKDSDDDHFEDALEHLTIADEQPRAIAVAA
;
A
#
# COMPACT_ATOMS: atom_id res chain seq x y z
N MET A 1 17.74 -0.97 -8.01
CA MET A 1 17.97 0.49 -8.00
C MET A 1 18.71 0.83 -6.71
N ALA A 2 19.47 1.92 -6.67
CA ALA A 2 20.16 2.36 -5.45
C ALA A 2 19.43 3.56 -4.85
N TRP A 3 19.22 3.56 -3.54
CA TRP A 3 18.62 4.68 -2.81
C TRP A 3 19.69 5.70 -2.41
N ASP A 4 19.41 6.98 -2.61
CA ASP A 4 20.20 8.11 -2.12
C ASP A 4 19.40 8.81 -1.02
N GLU A 5 19.86 8.70 0.23
CA GLU A 5 19.20 9.25 1.42
C GLU A 5 19.25 10.77 1.46
N GLU A 6 20.31 11.39 0.94
CA GLU A 6 20.48 12.85 0.96
C GLU A 6 19.50 13.52 0.00
N LYS A 7 19.30 12.92 -1.17
CA LYS A 7 18.41 13.45 -2.21
C LYS A 7 17.01 12.83 -2.21
N ARG A 8 16.78 11.79 -1.42
CA ARG A 8 15.53 11.02 -1.36
C ARG A 8 15.06 10.53 -2.75
N VAL A 9 15.98 10.01 -3.55
CA VAL A 9 15.74 9.50 -4.91
C VAL A 9 16.36 8.14 -5.13
N TYR A 10 15.71 7.34 -5.97
CA TYR A 10 16.26 6.11 -6.51
C TYR A 10 17.04 6.39 -7.80
N HIS A 11 18.22 5.79 -7.90
CA HIS A 11 19.10 5.89 -9.05
C HIS A 11 19.33 4.55 -9.76
N TYR A 12 19.47 4.61 -11.08
CA TYR A 12 19.86 3.48 -11.92
C TYR A 12 20.83 3.92 -13.05
N PRO A 13 21.89 3.16 -13.36
CA PRO A 13 22.86 3.57 -14.38
C PRO A 13 22.24 3.69 -15.78
N CYS A 14 22.53 4.79 -16.48
CA CYS A 14 22.10 5.02 -17.86
C CYS A 14 23.26 4.81 -18.84
N PRO A 15 23.04 4.16 -20.00
CA PRO A 15 24.09 3.93 -21.00
C PRO A 15 24.70 5.21 -21.61
N CYS A 16 24.14 6.39 -21.37
CA CYS A 16 24.72 7.67 -21.80
C CYS A 16 25.85 8.18 -20.89
N GLY A 17 26.02 7.59 -19.69
CA GLY A 17 27.01 8.02 -18.70
C GLY A 17 26.41 8.65 -17.43
N ASP A 18 25.12 9.03 -17.47
CA ASP A 18 24.37 9.55 -16.33
C ASP A 18 23.52 8.49 -15.62
N ARG A 19 22.52 8.92 -14.85
CA ARG A 19 21.66 8.07 -14.03
C ARG A 19 20.21 8.41 -14.30
N PHE A 20 19.35 7.40 -14.31
CA PHE A 20 17.92 7.58 -14.16
C PHE A 20 17.61 7.94 -12.72
N GLU A 21 16.64 8.82 -12.51
CA GLU A 21 16.23 9.31 -11.19
C GLU A 21 14.71 9.23 -11.05
N ILE A 22 14.23 8.80 -9.88
CA ILE A 22 12.81 8.81 -9.50
C ILE A 22 12.67 8.99 -7.98
N THR A 23 11.78 9.88 -7.53
CA THR A 23 11.56 10.14 -6.09
C THR A 23 10.59 9.14 -5.47
N ARG A 24 10.65 8.92 -4.15
CA ARG A 24 9.60 8.17 -3.43
C ARG A 24 8.21 8.75 -3.60
N LYS A 25 8.08 10.09 -3.61
CA LYS A 25 6.80 10.77 -3.83
C LYS A 25 6.14 10.42 -5.18
N GLN A 26 6.95 10.23 -6.22
CA GLN A 26 6.47 9.79 -7.53
C GLN A 26 5.90 8.36 -7.46
N LEU A 27 6.65 7.44 -6.83
CA LEU A 27 6.19 6.05 -6.63
C LEU A 27 4.91 6.00 -5.77
N LYS A 28 4.81 6.82 -4.71
CA LYS A 28 3.59 6.96 -3.90
C LYS A 28 2.39 7.48 -4.71
N ASN A 29 2.64 8.31 -5.72
CA ASN A 29 1.62 8.84 -6.63
C ASN A 29 1.32 7.92 -7.83
N TYR A 30 1.73 6.65 -7.78
CA TYR A 30 1.56 5.68 -8.86
C TYR A 30 2.34 6.04 -10.15
N GLU A 31 3.36 6.88 -10.06
CA GLU A 31 4.24 7.23 -11.18
C GLU A 31 5.44 6.26 -11.22
N ASP A 32 5.48 5.44 -12.28
CA ASP A 32 6.46 4.36 -12.47
C ASP A 32 7.58 4.72 -13.46
N VAL A 33 7.73 6.00 -13.83
CA VAL A 33 8.62 6.43 -14.92
C VAL A 33 9.87 7.14 -14.37
N ALA A 34 11.02 6.46 -14.41
CA ALA A 34 12.30 7.07 -14.08
C ALA A 34 12.93 7.71 -15.32
N THR A 35 13.40 8.95 -15.20
CA THR A 35 13.91 9.76 -16.33
C THR A 35 15.40 10.03 -16.17
N CYS A 36 16.14 10.01 -17.29
CA CYS A 36 17.54 10.41 -17.33
C CYS A 36 17.67 11.87 -17.81
N PRO A 37 18.32 12.78 -17.06
CA PRO A 37 18.40 14.20 -17.40
C PRO A 37 19.19 14.49 -18.69
N SER A 38 20.13 13.61 -19.06
CA SER A 38 21.08 13.90 -20.14
C SER A 38 20.73 13.35 -21.52
N CYS A 39 19.85 12.36 -21.63
CA CYS A 39 19.58 11.68 -22.90
C CYS A 39 18.11 11.45 -23.20
N SER A 40 17.20 12.06 -22.42
CA SER A 40 15.75 11.94 -22.53
C SER A 40 15.18 10.51 -22.53
N LEU A 41 16.00 9.51 -22.17
CA LEU A 41 15.54 8.13 -22.06
C LEU A 41 14.73 7.99 -20.78
N VAL A 42 13.72 7.12 -20.82
CA VAL A 42 12.89 6.78 -19.67
C VAL A 42 12.81 5.27 -19.51
N ILE A 43 12.70 4.81 -18.27
CA ILE A 43 12.51 3.38 -17.93
C ILE A 43 11.31 3.22 -17.00
N ARG A 44 10.65 2.06 -17.05
CA ARG A 44 9.59 1.71 -16.11
C ARG A 44 10.17 1.01 -14.89
N VAL A 45 9.75 1.46 -13.73
CA VAL A 45 10.11 0.90 -12.42
C VAL A 45 9.04 -0.10 -12.02
N ILE A 46 9.45 -1.35 -11.76
CA ILE A 46 8.54 -2.36 -11.21
C ILE A 46 8.69 -2.32 -9.70
N TYR A 47 7.61 -2.00 -9.00
CA TYR A 47 7.53 -1.89 -7.55
C TYR A 47 6.14 -2.31 -7.06
N ASP A 48 6.04 -2.58 -5.76
CA ASP A 48 4.76 -2.78 -5.09
C ASP A 48 4.24 -1.41 -4.58
N PRO A 49 3.05 -0.94 -4.99
CA PRO A 49 2.48 0.30 -4.47
C PRO A 49 2.35 0.34 -2.95
N LEU A 50 2.09 -0.82 -2.32
CA LEU A 50 1.90 -0.92 -0.86
C LEU A 50 3.16 -0.48 -0.09
N ASP A 51 4.36 -0.66 -0.67
CA ASP A 51 5.63 -0.27 -0.03
C ASP A 51 5.76 1.25 0.20
N TYR A 52 4.94 2.08 -0.45
CA TYR A 52 5.03 3.55 -0.42
C TYR A 52 3.76 4.25 0.09
N GLU A 53 2.70 3.51 0.42
CA GLU A 53 1.43 4.09 0.91
C GLU A 53 1.52 4.52 2.39
N ASP A 54 2.33 3.83 3.20
CA ASP A 54 2.40 3.98 4.66
C ASP A 54 3.32 5.12 5.15
N GLU A 55 4.10 5.78 4.29
CA GLU A 55 4.94 6.91 4.75
C GLU A 55 4.06 8.14 5.03
N PRO A 56 4.01 8.67 6.27
CA PRO A 56 3.34 9.94 6.55
C PRO A 56 3.96 11.01 5.64
N SER A 57 3.12 11.87 5.05
CA SER A 57 3.61 12.98 4.24
C SER A 57 4.53 13.85 5.07
N ASP A 58 5.78 14.05 4.65
CA ASP A 58 6.77 14.96 5.24
C ASP A 58 6.32 16.46 5.32
N ASP A 59 5.06 16.76 5.02
CA ASP A 59 4.46 18.10 5.10
C ASP A 59 3.87 18.41 6.51
N GLU A 60 4.07 17.54 7.51
CA GLU A 60 3.60 17.72 8.90
C GLU A 60 4.75 17.73 9.93
N ASP A 61 5.74 18.61 9.72
CA ASP A 61 6.71 19.00 10.75
C ASP A 61 6.21 20.26 11.48
N GLU A 62 5.11 20.13 12.23
CA GLU A 62 4.88 20.92 13.46
C GLU A 62 4.29 20.01 14.55
N SER A 63 5.19 19.51 15.39
CA SER A 63 4.95 18.95 16.73
C SER A 63 4.17 17.63 16.83
N GLN A 64 4.92 16.52 16.90
CA GLN A 64 4.64 15.46 17.86
C GLN A 64 5.96 14.85 18.33
N ALA A 65 6.45 15.40 19.43
CA ALA A 65 7.53 14.82 20.21
C ALA A 65 7.06 13.52 20.86
N ALA A 66 7.88 12.48 20.68
CA ALA A 66 8.08 11.32 21.53
C ALA A 66 7.04 11.02 22.62
N SER A 67 6.46 9.83 22.55
CA SER A 67 6.18 9.05 23.76
C SER A 67 6.68 7.64 23.51
N ASP A 68 7.75 7.34 24.25
CA ASP A 68 8.43 6.08 24.38
C ASP A 68 7.51 4.86 24.61
N ASP A 69 8.01 3.75 24.09
CA ASP A 69 7.72 2.37 24.45
C ASP A 69 7.61 2.15 25.97
N ALA A 70 6.45 1.66 26.41
CA ALA A 70 6.31 0.85 27.62
C ALA A 70 5.15 -0.13 27.39
N GLY A 71 5.49 -1.42 27.31
CA GLY A 71 4.52 -2.50 27.16
C GLY A 71 3.56 -2.59 28.35
N GLU A 72 2.33 -2.99 28.06
CA GLU A 72 1.43 -3.68 28.99
C GLU A 72 0.65 -4.74 28.21
N ASP A 73 0.89 -6.00 28.54
CA ASP A 73 -0.01 -7.11 28.26
C ASP A 73 -1.42 -6.78 28.79
N LYS A 74 -2.42 -6.85 27.92
CA LYS A 74 -3.82 -7.09 28.29
C LYS A 74 -4.42 -8.06 27.28
N ASP A 75 -4.41 -9.34 27.64
CA ASP A 75 -5.50 -10.26 27.29
C ASP A 75 -6.82 -9.56 27.62
N SER A 76 -7.53 -9.12 26.58
CA SER A 76 -8.93 -8.70 26.67
C SER A 76 -9.70 -9.47 25.61
N ASP A 77 -10.08 -10.67 26.00
CA ASP A 77 -11.17 -11.47 25.46
C ASP A 77 -12.43 -10.59 25.37
N ASP A 78 -12.74 -10.05 24.19
CA ASP A 78 -14.06 -9.57 23.78
C ASP A 78 -14.11 -9.41 22.24
N ASP A 79 -13.87 -10.51 21.53
CA ASP A 79 -14.35 -10.64 20.15
C ASP A 79 -15.86 -10.83 20.20
N HIS A 80 -16.61 -9.72 20.33
CA HIS A 80 -18.02 -9.70 19.98
C HIS A 80 -18.15 -9.78 18.44
N PHE A 81 -17.84 -10.95 17.90
CA PHE A 81 -18.23 -11.34 16.55
C PHE A 81 -19.74 -11.61 16.61
N GLU A 82 -20.56 -10.60 16.32
CA GLU A 82 -21.98 -10.82 16.03
C GLU A 82 -22.04 -11.78 14.83
N ASP A 83 -22.40 -13.03 15.11
CA ASP A 83 -22.51 -14.10 14.14
C ASP A 83 -23.52 -13.66 13.06
N ALA A 84 -23.02 -13.38 11.85
CA ALA A 84 -23.85 -12.98 10.70
C ALA A 84 -24.92 -14.04 10.32
N LEU A 85 -24.91 -15.20 10.99
CA LEU A 85 -25.91 -16.26 10.94
C LEU A 85 -27.17 -15.97 11.77
N GLU A 86 -27.13 -15.14 12.81
CA GLU A 86 -28.29 -14.88 13.68
C GLU A 86 -29.28 -13.84 13.10
N HIS A 87 -28.84 -13.01 12.16
CA HIS A 87 -29.70 -12.02 11.47
C HIS A 87 -30.29 -12.54 10.13
N LEU A 88 -30.00 -13.79 9.77
CA LEU A 88 -30.59 -14.45 8.61
C LEU A 88 -31.88 -15.16 9.02
N THR A 89 -32.96 -14.40 9.16
CA THR A 89 -34.32 -14.96 9.21
C THR A 89 -34.71 -15.48 7.82
N ILE A 90 -34.13 -16.60 7.41
CA ILE A 90 -34.73 -17.45 6.38
C ILE A 90 -35.91 -18.13 7.06
N ALA A 91 -37.11 -17.61 6.80
CA ALA A 91 -38.31 -18.38 7.01
C ALA A 91 -38.17 -19.70 6.22
N ASP A 92 -38.53 -20.80 6.88
CA ASP A 92 -38.50 -22.18 6.39
C ASP A 92 -39.42 -22.40 5.19
N GLU A 93 -39.16 -21.73 4.06
CA GLU A 93 -39.76 -22.08 2.77
C GLU A 93 -38.80 -23.00 2.03
N GLN A 94 -38.97 -24.30 2.29
CA GLN A 94 -38.43 -25.36 1.45
C GLN A 94 -38.69 -25.01 -0.03
N PRO A 95 -37.67 -24.98 -0.90
CA PRO A 95 -37.90 -24.78 -2.32
C PRO A 95 -38.73 -25.96 -2.83
N ARG A 96 -39.98 -25.70 -3.22
CA ARG A 96 -40.80 -26.69 -3.91
C ARG A 96 -40.08 -27.10 -5.18
N ALA A 97 -39.62 -28.34 -5.23
CA ALA A 97 -39.03 -28.93 -6.42
C ALA A 97 -40.02 -28.83 -7.59
N ILE A 98 -39.68 -28.04 -8.61
CA ILE A 98 -40.44 -28.01 -9.86
C ILE A 98 -39.89 -29.16 -10.71
N ALA A 99 -40.67 -30.24 -10.81
CA ALA A 99 -40.34 -31.33 -11.71
C ALA A 99 -40.47 -30.85 -13.17
N VAL A 100 -39.35 -30.84 -13.88
CA VAL A 100 -39.35 -30.64 -15.35
C VAL A 100 -39.61 -32.00 -15.99
N ALA A 101 -40.78 -32.15 -16.60
CA ALA A 101 -41.08 -33.31 -17.43
C ALA A 101 -40.37 -33.18 -18.80
N ALA A 102 -39.78 -34.29 -19.25
CA ALA A 102 -39.10 -34.44 -20.53
C ALA A 102 -40.06 -34.54 -21.72
#